data_AF-A0A3A4PGH2-F1
#
_entry.id   AF-A0A3A4PGH2-F1
#
_cell.length_a   1.000
_cell.length_b   1.000
_cell.length_c   1.000
_cell.angle_alpha   90.00
_cell.angle_beta   90.00
_cell.angle_gamma   90.00
#
_symmetry.space_group_name_H-M   'P 1'
#
loop_
_entity.id
_entity.type
_entity.pdbx_description
1 polymer ?
#
loop_
_entity_poly.entity_id
_entity_poly.type
_entity_poly.pdbx_seq_one_letter_code
_entity_poly.pdbx_strand_id
1 'polypeptide(L)'
;MTRDRDLTAYCGLYCGDCIPSNTRLFEMIEELQELAAKLRLYDYAELLSRRDAACEDYPAFERMLAALAGWRCPSPCRAGGGRPSCLVRECAREKGFDGCWECANRRGCELLDPLRGFHRGTIDENLDAIAERGIDGWADGRGRHYPWS
;
A
#
# COMPACT_ATOMS: atom_id res chain seq x y z
N MET A 1 -17.06 -7.99 9.55
CA MET A 1 -15.84 -7.27 9.98
C MET A 1 -14.66 -8.01 9.41
N THR A 2 -13.75 -7.31 8.73
CA THR A 2 -12.49 -7.89 8.26
C THR A 2 -11.64 -8.19 9.49
N ARG A 3 -11.09 -9.41 9.61
CA ARG A 3 -10.26 -9.78 10.76
C ARG A 3 -8.84 -9.28 10.55
N ASP A 4 -8.13 -9.00 11.63
CA ASP A 4 -6.73 -8.54 11.57
C ASP A 4 -5.83 -9.48 10.80
N ARG A 5 -6.05 -10.79 10.96
CA ARG A 5 -5.42 -11.84 10.16
C ARG A 5 -5.56 -11.61 8.67
N ASP A 6 -6.75 -11.28 8.19
CA ASP A 6 -7.03 -11.16 6.76
C ASP A 6 -6.30 -9.93 6.16
N LEU A 7 -5.99 -8.93 6.98
CA LEU A 7 -5.26 -7.71 6.60
C LEU A 7 -3.75 -7.78 6.91
N THR A 8 -3.29 -8.78 7.65
CA THR A 8 -1.87 -8.93 8.00
C THR A 8 -1.12 -9.68 6.91
N ALA A 9 -0.16 -9.02 6.26
CA ALA A 9 0.73 -9.61 5.28
C ALA A 9 1.76 -10.55 5.92
N TYR A 10 2.32 -11.46 5.12
CA TYR A 10 3.37 -12.40 5.57
C TYR A 10 4.59 -11.70 6.19
N CYS A 11 4.93 -10.50 5.72
CA CYS A 11 6.06 -9.70 6.25
C CYS A 11 5.73 -8.92 7.54
N GLY A 12 4.50 -9.01 8.07
CA GLY A 12 4.07 -8.25 9.24
C GLY A 12 3.54 -6.85 8.93
N LEU A 13 3.41 -6.44 7.66
CA LEU A 13 2.69 -5.22 7.31
C LEU A 13 1.18 -5.41 7.41
N TYR A 14 0.47 -4.34 7.76
CA TYR A 14 -0.99 -4.32 7.76
C TYR A 14 -1.50 -3.63 6.49
N CYS A 15 -2.26 -4.37 5.66
CA CYS A 15 -2.80 -3.86 4.40
C CYS A 15 -3.78 -2.71 4.61
N GLY A 16 -4.47 -2.65 5.75
CA GLY A 16 -5.39 -1.56 6.07
C GLY A 16 -4.75 -0.17 6.11
N ASP A 17 -3.43 -0.10 6.34
CA ASP A 17 -2.69 1.17 6.38
C ASP A 17 -2.06 1.53 5.03
N CYS A 18 -2.12 0.62 4.05
CA CYS A 18 -1.45 0.78 2.78
C CYS A 18 -2.23 1.74 1.88
N ILE A 19 -1.56 2.74 1.30
CA ILE A 19 -2.17 3.68 0.33
C ILE A 19 -2.86 2.91 -0.81
N PRO A 20 -2.19 1.94 -1.48
CA PRO A 20 -2.83 1.02 -2.44
C PRO A 20 -4.11 0.31 -1.99
N SER A 21 -4.38 0.15 -0.70
CA SER A 21 -5.59 -0.49 -0.18
C SER A 21 -6.68 0.50 0.22
N ASN A 22 -6.43 1.81 0.13
CA ASN A 22 -7.39 2.84 0.50
C ASN A 22 -8.48 2.98 -0.56
N THR A 23 -9.59 2.25 -0.37
CA THR A 23 -10.71 2.24 -1.34
C THR A 23 -11.27 3.63 -1.60
N ARG A 24 -11.40 4.47 -0.56
CA ARG A 24 -11.94 5.82 -0.69
C ARG A 24 -11.07 6.71 -1.59
N LEU A 25 -9.75 6.60 -1.48
CA LEU A 25 -8.83 7.34 -2.35
C LEU A 25 -9.08 7.02 -3.83
N PHE A 26 -9.19 5.73 -4.18
CA PHE A 26 -9.38 5.31 -5.57
C PHE A 26 -10.76 5.67 -6.12
N GLU A 27 -11.82 5.55 -5.32
CA GLU A 27 -13.15 6.05 -5.69
C GLU A 27 -13.11 7.55 -6.02
N MET A 28 -12.44 8.36 -5.20
CA MET A 28 -12.32 9.80 -5.44
C MET A 28 -11.48 10.13 -6.68
N ILE A 29 -10.45 9.34 -6.99
CA ILE A 29 -9.66 9.51 -8.21
C ILE A 29 -10.53 9.23 -9.44
N GLU A 30 -11.28 8.13 -9.43
CA GLU A 30 -12.19 7.73 -10.51
C GLU A 30 -13.27 8.80 -10.73
N GLU A 31 -13.95 9.24 -9.66
CA GLU A 31 -14.97 10.30 -9.70
C GLU A 31 -14.40 11.62 -10.26
N LEU A 32 -13.18 12.00 -9.85
CA LEU A 32 -12.54 13.22 -10.33
C LEU A 32 -12.18 13.14 -11.82
N GLN A 33 -11.65 12.01 -12.28
CA GLN A 33 -11.32 11.80 -13.69
C GLN A 33 -12.56 11.84 -14.58
N GLU A 34 -13.65 11.20 -14.16
CA GLU A 34 -14.94 11.24 -14.87
C GLU A 34 -15.50 12.67 -14.94
N LEU A 35 -15.48 13.39 -13.82
CA LEU A 35 -15.97 14.77 -13.78
C LEU A 35 -15.10 15.71 -14.61
N ALA A 36 -13.77 15.54 -14.57
CA ALA A 36 -12.81 16.31 -15.35
C ALA A 36 -13.05 16.13 -16.86
N ALA A 37 -13.26 14.90 -17.31
CA ALA A 37 -13.59 14.59 -18.70
C ALA A 37 -14.94 15.20 -19.10
N LYS A 38 -15.98 15.04 -18.27
CA LYS A 38 -17.32 15.59 -18.52
C LYS A 38 -17.33 17.11 -18.65
N LEU A 39 -16.54 17.80 -17.82
CA LEU A 39 -16.41 19.26 -17.82
C LEU A 39 -15.40 19.77 -18.85
N ARG A 40 -14.69 18.87 -19.56
CA ARG A 40 -13.64 19.24 -20.52
C ARG A 40 -12.56 20.12 -19.87
N LEU A 41 -12.06 19.71 -18.70
CA LEU A 41 -11.09 20.50 -17.94
C LEU A 41 -9.77 20.73 -18.70
N TYR A 42 -9.38 19.83 -19.60
CA TYR A 42 -8.24 20.05 -20.49
C TYR A 42 -8.42 21.33 -21.34
N ASP A 43 -9.54 21.45 -22.05
CA ASP A 43 -9.82 22.63 -22.88
C ASP A 43 -9.96 23.90 -22.03
N TYR A 44 -10.53 23.76 -20.83
CA TYR A 44 -10.63 24.86 -19.89
C TYR A 44 -9.26 25.34 -19.39
N ALA A 45 -8.35 24.42 -19.08
CA ALA A 45 -6.97 24.72 -18.72
C ALA A 45 -6.22 25.37 -19.90
N GLU A 46 -6.37 24.85 -21.12
CA GLU A 46 -5.77 25.48 -22.32
C GLU A 46 -6.23 26.93 -22.50
N LEU A 47 -7.52 27.22 -22.32
CA LEU A 47 -8.06 28.58 -22.41
C LEU A 47 -7.44 29.52 -21.36
N LEU A 48 -7.21 29.02 -20.15
CA LEU A 48 -6.68 29.80 -19.02
C LEU A 48 -5.16 29.89 -18.96
N SER A 49 -4.42 29.04 -19.67
CA SER A 49 -2.95 29.01 -19.71
C SER A 49 -2.30 30.37 -19.93
N ARG A 50 -2.92 31.25 -20.73
CA ARG A 50 -2.43 32.63 -20.97
C ARG A 50 -2.50 33.55 -19.74
N ARG A 51 -3.25 33.16 -18.72
CA ARG A 51 -3.51 33.95 -17.49
C ARG A 51 -2.98 33.26 -16.24
N ASP A 52 -2.90 31.94 -16.24
CA ASP A 52 -2.38 31.14 -15.13
C ASP A 52 -1.46 30.04 -15.65
N ALA A 53 -0.17 30.16 -15.35
CA ALA A 53 0.86 29.21 -15.79
C ALA A 53 0.65 27.80 -15.21
N ALA A 54 -0.04 27.66 -14.07
CA ALA A 54 -0.33 26.34 -13.50
C ALA A 54 -1.22 25.49 -14.43
N CYS A 55 -1.99 26.12 -15.31
CA CYS A 55 -2.82 25.42 -16.29
C CYS A 55 -1.97 24.71 -17.37
N GLU A 56 -0.72 25.12 -17.59
CA GLU A 56 0.21 24.42 -18.50
C GLU A 56 0.58 23.02 -17.97
N ASP A 57 0.50 22.81 -16.66
CA ASP A 57 0.78 21.53 -16.00
C ASP A 57 -0.40 20.55 -16.00
N TYR A 58 -1.56 20.93 -16.55
CA TYR A 58 -2.73 20.05 -16.59
C TYR A 58 -2.44 18.66 -17.21
N PRO A 59 -1.67 18.51 -18.31
CA PRO A 59 -1.27 17.21 -18.82
C PRO A 59 -0.42 16.40 -17.83
N ALA A 60 0.41 17.07 -17.01
CA ALA A 60 1.19 16.40 -15.97
C ALA A 60 0.29 15.93 -14.81
N PHE A 61 -0.69 16.75 -14.43
CA PHE A 61 -1.72 16.39 -13.46
C PHE A 61 -2.53 15.16 -13.90
N GLU A 62 -3.02 15.11 -15.14
CA GLU A 62 -3.74 13.93 -15.66
C GLU A 62 -2.86 12.68 -15.66
N ARG A 63 -1.59 12.78 -16.08
CA ARG A 63 -0.66 11.64 -16.01
C ARG A 63 -0.45 11.15 -14.58
N MET A 64 -0.36 12.06 -13.61
CA MET A 64 -0.20 11.68 -12.20
C MET A 64 -1.45 11.00 -11.66
N LEU A 65 -2.65 11.51 -11.97
CA LEU A 65 -3.91 10.86 -11.59
C LEU A 65 -4.04 9.46 -12.20
N ALA A 66 -3.70 9.29 -13.49
CA ALA A 66 -3.71 8.00 -14.14
C ALA A 66 -2.71 7.01 -13.51
N ALA A 67 -1.51 7.48 -13.16
CA ALA A 67 -0.52 6.68 -12.45
C ALA A 67 -1.02 6.26 -11.06
N LEU A 68 -1.60 7.20 -10.31
CA LEU A 68 -2.20 6.95 -9.00
C LEU A 68 -3.30 5.89 -9.10
N ALA A 69 -4.24 6.02 -10.04
CA ALA A 69 -5.31 5.04 -10.27
C ALA A 69 -4.75 3.62 -10.49
N GLY A 70 -3.62 3.53 -11.22
CA GLY A 70 -2.93 2.26 -11.46
C GLY A 70 -2.26 1.61 -10.23
N TRP A 71 -2.14 2.32 -9.11
CA TRP A 71 -1.53 1.77 -7.88
C TRP A 71 -2.52 1.01 -7.00
N ARG A 72 -3.81 0.96 -7.37
CA ARG A 72 -4.84 0.25 -6.61
C ARG A 72 -4.46 -1.23 -6.42
N CYS A 73 -4.41 -1.66 -5.17
CA CYS A 73 -4.23 -3.06 -4.83
C CYS A 73 -5.59 -3.76 -4.92
N PRO A 74 -5.72 -4.88 -5.67
CA PRO A 74 -7.02 -5.52 -5.91
C PRO A 74 -7.57 -6.24 -4.68
N SER A 75 -6.71 -6.66 -3.75
CA SER A 75 -7.10 -7.38 -2.54
C SER A 75 -5.99 -7.32 -1.48
N PRO A 76 -6.25 -7.72 -0.22
CA PRO A 76 -5.20 -7.88 0.78
C PRO A 76 -4.14 -8.92 0.38
N CYS A 77 -2.94 -8.82 0.93
CA CYS A 77 -1.79 -9.68 0.60
C CYS A 77 -2.10 -11.19 0.67
N ARG A 78 -2.88 -11.61 1.67
CA ARG A 78 -3.28 -13.02 1.83
C ARG A 78 -4.33 -13.48 0.83
N ALA A 79 -5.11 -12.55 0.28
CA ALA A 79 -6.11 -12.78 -0.75
C ALA A 79 -5.54 -12.60 -2.18
N GLY A 80 -4.21 -12.65 -2.34
CA GLY A 80 -3.54 -12.58 -3.64
C GLY A 80 -3.09 -11.20 -4.08
N GLY A 81 -3.29 -10.15 -3.27
CA GLY A 81 -2.81 -8.81 -3.58
C GLY A 81 -1.33 -8.58 -3.26
N GLY A 82 -0.94 -7.30 -3.21
CA GLY A 82 0.44 -6.86 -3.10
C GLY A 82 1.25 -7.12 -4.37
N ARG A 83 2.58 -7.18 -4.25
CA ARG A 83 3.47 -7.48 -5.39
C ARG A 83 3.14 -8.87 -5.97
N PRO A 84 2.95 -9.03 -7.30
CA PRO A 84 2.59 -10.32 -7.90
C PRO A 84 3.58 -11.46 -7.58
N SER A 85 4.86 -11.25 -7.87
CA SER A 85 5.94 -12.12 -7.38
C SER A 85 6.44 -11.54 -6.06
N CYS A 86 6.29 -12.24 -4.94
CA CYS A 86 6.73 -11.73 -3.64
C CYS A 86 7.53 -12.83 -2.94
N LEU A 87 8.85 -12.67 -2.96
CA LEU A 87 9.79 -13.65 -2.40
C LEU A 87 9.54 -13.92 -0.91
N VAL A 88 9.10 -12.92 -0.15
CA VAL A 88 8.76 -13.11 1.28
C VAL A 88 7.55 -14.02 1.44
N ARG A 89 6.49 -13.82 0.64
CA ARG A 89 5.28 -14.65 0.65
C ARG A 89 5.58 -16.06 0.17
N GLU A 90 6.35 -16.19 -0.90
CA GLU A 90 6.76 -17.48 -1.46
C GLU A 90 7.57 -18.27 -0.42
N CYS A 91 8.60 -17.65 0.18
CA CYS A 91 9.41 -18.26 1.23
C CYS A 91 8.59 -18.69 2.47
N ALA A 92 7.65 -17.86 2.93
CA ALA A 92 6.78 -18.22 4.06
C ALA A 92 5.92 -19.45 3.73
N ARG A 93 5.32 -19.48 2.52
CA ARG A 93 4.51 -20.62 2.07
C ARG A 93 5.32 -21.91 1.93
N GLU A 94 6.51 -21.83 1.34
CA GLU A 94 7.41 -23.00 1.20
C GLU A 94 7.82 -23.59 2.56
N LYS A 95 8.00 -22.74 3.57
CA LYS A 95 8.31 -23.16 4.94
C LYS A 95 7.09 -23.59 5.75
N GLY A 96 5.88 -23.48 5.19
CA GLY A 96 4.64 -23.74 5.90
C GLY A 96 4.33 -22.73 7.00
N PHE A 97 4.95 -21.54 6.96
CA PHE A 97 4.74 -20.50 7.95
C PHE A 97 3.51 -19.66 7.64
N ASP A 98 2.78 -19.27 8.69
CA ASP A 98 1.69 -18.31 8.54
C ASP A 98 2.23 -16.89 8.25
N GLY A 99 3.45 -16.60 8.69
CA GLY A 99 4.17 -15.38 8.36
C GLY A 99 5.58 -15.36 8.94
N CYS A 100 6.33 -14.29 8.66
CA CYS A 100 7.73 -14.20 9.03
C CYS A 100 7.97 -14.20 10.55
N TRP A 101 6.96 -13.95 11.38
CA TRP A 101 7.06 -13.99 12.85
C TRP A 101 7.39 -15.39 13.38
N GLU A 102 7.07 -16.46 12.62
CA GLU A 102 7.37 -17.84 12.98
C GLU A 102 8.83 -18.22 12.67
N CYS A 103 9.54 -17.41 11.89
CA CYS A 103 10.92 -17.69 11.50
C CYS A 103 11.92 -17.20 12.55
N ALA A 104 12.69 -18.12 13.14
CA ALA A 104 13.73 -17.80 14.11
C ALA A 104 14.82 -16.85 13.56
N ASN A 105 15.09 -16.89 12.25
CA ASN A 105 16.06 -16.02 11.59
C ASN A 105 15.47 -14.69 11.06
N ARG A 106 14.24 -14.30 11.44
CA ARG A 106 13.58 -13.14 10.83
C ARG A 106 14.37 -11.84 10.93
N ARG A 107 15.08 -11.60 12.05
CA ARG A 107 15.90 -10.39 12.25
C ARG A 107 17.09 -10.27 11.29
N GLY A 108 17.65 -11.40 10.85
CA GLY A 108 18.76 -11.45 9.89
C GLY A 108 18.33 -11.82 8.46
N CYS A 109 17.03 -11.79 8.16
CA CYS A 109 16.53 -12.23 6.86
C CYS A 109 16.65 -11.12 5.80
N GLU A 110 17.49 -11.34 4.80
CA GLU A 110 17.74 -10.40 3.69
C GLU A 110 16.50 -10.13 2.83
N LEU A 111 15.55 -11.09 2.74
CA LEU A 111 14.29 -10.89 2.02
C LEU A 111 13.42 -9.78 2.63
N LEU A 112 13.64 -9.43 3.90
CA LEU A 112 12.94 -8.36 4.59
C LEU A 112 13.66 -7.00 4.49
N ASP A 113 14.92 -6.94 4.03
CA ASP A 113 15.70 -5.71 4.01
C ASP A 113 15.11 -4.59 3.14
N PRO A 114 14.57 -4.87 1.93
CA PRO A 114 13.89 -3.84 1.15
C PRO A 114 12.70 -3.24 1.90
N LEU A 115 11.98 -4.07 2.67
CA LEU A 115 10.85 -3.63 3.47
C LEU A 115 11.31 -2.82 4.68
N ARG A 116 12.40 -3.20 5.34
CA ARG A 116 13.00 -2.41 6.43
C ARG A 116 13.43 -1.03 5.95
N GLY A 117 14.01 -0.95 4.75
CA GLY A 117 14.44 0.32 4.15
C GLY A 117 13.26 1.27 3.88
N PHE A 118 12.13 0.73 3.40
CA PHE A 118 10.96 1.53 3.06
C PHE A 118 10.06 1.86 4.26
N HIS A 119 9.85 0.90 5.18
CA HIS A 119 8.93 0.99 6.30
C HIS A 119 9.61 1.29 7.66
N ARG A 120 10.92 1.59 7.68
CA ARG A 120 11.71 2.09 8.83
C ARG A 120 11.40 1.44 10.19
N GLY A 121 11.95 0.26 10.46
CA GLY A 121 11.86 -0.40 11.77
C GLY A 121 10.53 -1.09 12.07
N THR A 122 9.41 -0.61 11.49
CA THR A 122 8.06 -1.18 11.67
C THR A 122 7.98 -2.67 11.35
N ILE A 123 8.79 -3.17 10.41
CA ILE A 123 8.80 -4.59 10.06
C ILE A 123 9.16 -5.44 11.28
N ASP A 124 10.28 -5.14 11.95
CA ASP A 124 10.73 -5.97 13.06
C ASP A 124 9.83 -5.80 14.29
N GLU A 125 9.35 -4.59 14.55
CA GLU A 125 8.38 -4.28 15.62
C GLU A 125 7.07 -5.03 15.44
N ASN A 126 6.50 -5.03 14.23
CA ASN A 126 5.26 -5.74 13.94
C ASN A 126 5.44 -7.25 14.05
N LEU A 127 6.55 -7.79 13.53
CA LEU A 127 6.84 -9.21 13.65
C LEU A 127 7.05 -9.64 15.11
N ASP A 128 7.62 -8.78 15.95
CA ASP A 128 7.72 -8.98 17.41
C ASP A 128 6.32 -8.99 18.05
N ALA A 129 5.49 -7.99 17.75
CA ALA A 129 4.13 -7.88 18.27
C ALA A 129 3.24 -9.05 17.88
N ILE A 130 3.33 -9.53 16.63
CA ILE A 130 2.55 -10.69 16.16
C ILE A 130 3.01 -11.98 16.87
N ALA A 131 4.32 -12.14 17.07
CA ALA A 131 4.86 -13.30 17.79
C ALA A 131 4.41 -13.33 19.26
N GLU A 132 4.29 -12.17 19.90
CA GLU A 132 3.88 -12.03 21.31
C GLU A 132 2.36 -12.15 21.50
N ARG A 133 1.57 -11.47 20.66
CA ARG A 133 0.12 -11.24 20.88
C ARG A 133 -0.77 -12.12 20.01
N GLY A 134 -0.18 -12.78 19.02
CA GLY A 134 -0.90 -13.52 17.99
C GLY A 134 -1.46 -12.61 16.90
N ILE A 135 -1.65 -13.20 15.71
CA ILE A 135 -2.07 -12.48 14.50
C ILE A 135 -3.50 -11.90 14.56
N ASP A 136 -4.35 -12.41 15.43
CA ASP A 136 -5.74 -11.96 15.53
C ASP A 136 -5.94 -10.73 16.45
N GLY A 137 -4.89 -10.30 17.18
CA GLY A 137 -5.01 -9.22 18.17
C GLY A 137 -3.82 -8.25 18.24
N TRP A 138 -2.91 -8.29 17.28
CA TRP A 138 -1.72 -7.41 17.27
C TRP A 138 -2.00 -6.02 16.66
N ALA A 139 -3.00 -5.90 15.77
CA ALA A 139 -3.07 -4.80 14.83
C ALA A 139 -3.27 -3.44 15.51
N ASP A 140 -4.01 -3.34 16.61
CA ASP A 140 -4.22 -2.07 17.32
C ASP A 140 -2.90 -1.46 17.84
N GLY A 141 -1.88 -2.27 18.08
CA GLY A 141 -0.55 -1.83 18.52
C GLY A 141 0.51 -1.78 17.43
N ARG A 142 0.11 -1.86 16.15
CA ARG A 142 1.04 -1.93 15.03
C ARG A 142 1.85 -0.64 14.85
N GLY A 143 3.08 -0.79 14.38
CA GLY A 143 3.94 0.32 14.00
C GLY A 143 3.45 1.03 12.74
N ARG A 144 4.12 2.14 12.43
CA ARG A 144 3.71 3.03 11.34
C ARG A 144 4.04 2.45 9.97
N HIS A 145 3.04 2.32 9.10
CA HIS A 145 3.24 1.72 7.78
C HIS A 145 4.22 2.55 6.95
N TYR A 146 4.10 3.86 6.94
CA TYR A 146 5.01 4.74 6.21
C TYR A 146 5.86 5.59 7.17
N PRO A 147 7.05 6.05 6.76
CA PRO A 147 7.89 6.93 7.57
C PRO A 147 7.20 8.20 8.08
N TRP A 148 6.16 8.66 7.37
CA TRP A 148 5.39 9.87 7.67
C TRP A 148 4.00 9.61 8.26
N SER A 149 3.59 8.34 8.40
CA SER A 149 2.36 8.00 9.12
C SER A 149 2.51 8.14 10.63
#